data_AF-A0A847V8S6-F1
#
_entry.id   AF-A0A847V8S6-F1
#
_cell.length_a   1.000
_cell.length_b   1.000
_cell.length_c   1.000
_cell.angle_alpha   90.00
_cell.angle_beta   90.00
_cell.angle_gamma   90.00
#
_symmetry.space_group_name_H-M   'P 1'
#
loop_
_entity.id
_entity.type
_entity.pdbx_description
1 polymer ?
#
loop_
_entity_poly.entity_id
_entity_poly.type
_entity_poly.pdbx_seq_one_letter_code
_entity_poly.pdbx_strand_id
1 'polypeptide(L)'
;MWFILVGIVLVALALGGAAEAATRIIPLGDSLTKGMLDTDDGDVHPTYRFWLWEKLEENGYDVNFVGSQNSPAFPGYSFDRDNEGHGGFTIGGVVDGVGGSGKLSGWLKGYTPDMALVLLGTNDVLHQVPMETRFKNLDRLVETLRAKNSKITVFVAKLPPTGDSLRNKNSGLITFNSRLSGWASGESTAGSRIIVVDLYSGYDGRADNQAPLYIHPDESGEKKIADRWYAAITRYLEQGEIPETETPTTTPTATPTPTATPTATPTPTVTPTATPTATPTAMPTATATTGARYQEARAHYGSGGAAWAQAWGAYDVGVIRQFLTQAKNAYSTCLKTANRVDDPANRANLALVKGISAAYVDLADAALAMYDGADAFETGRSRMNAGNHAAAASSFEKAGKKFADSRSLFIRATTGLQSVSYAGTEYGDGTAYTATIVPILNDKGAYMGEFSTYAGGWQHTALAYGAMVDGDPAKFRSDATEAMALFAGLRTSPAFGADASANHGILQGLLRQVPSTSG
;
A
#
# COMPACT_ATOMS: atom_id res chain seq x y z
N MET A 1 -67.93 -6.03 5.37
CA MET A 1 -67.72 -7.04 6.43
C MET A 1 -66.24 -7.40 6.39
N TRP A 2 -65.42 -6.68 7.15
CA TRP A 2 -64.86 -7.04 8.50
C TRP A 2 -63.56 -7.87 8.37
N PHE A 3 -62.36 -7.31 8.64
CA PHE A 3 -61.62 -7.24 9.94
C PHE A 3 -61.25 -8.64 10.50
N ILE A 4 -60.10 -8.99 11.13
CA ILE A 4 -58.70 -8.52 11.34
C ILE A 4 -58.03 -9.61 12.28
N LEU A 5 -56.68 -9.65 12.41
CA LEU A 5 -55.81 -10.16 13.52
C LEU A 5 -55.46 -11.68 13.74
N VAL A 6 -54.15 -11.99 13.56
CA VAL A 6 -53.09 -12.49 14.52
C VAL A 6 -53.31 -13.71 15.45
N GLY A 7 -52.29 -14.62 15.51
CA GLY A 7 -51.91 -15.32 16.77
C GLY A 7 -51.27 -16.74 16.70
N ILE A 8 -49.94 -16.82 16.57
CA ILE A 8 -48.89 -17.72 17.16
C ILE A 8 -49.29 -19.10 17.81
N VAL A 9 -48.55 -20.19 17.49
CA VAL A 9 -47.72 -21.07 18.39
C VAL A 9 -47.37 -22.45 17.78
N LEU A 10 -46.07 -22.64 17.51
CA LEU A 10 -45.12 -23.76 17.75
C LEU A 10 -45.58 -25.24 17.77
N VAL A 11 -44.88 -26.08 16.97
CA VAL A 11 -44.28 -27.35 17.44
C VAL A 11 -42.84 -27.44 16.92
N ALA A 12 -41.92 -27.64 17.87
CA ALA A 12 -40.48 -27.77 17.70
C ALA A 12 -40.07 -29.18 17.23
N LEU A 13 -39.10 -29.24 16.33
CA LEU A 13 -38.18 -30.38 16.22
C LEU A 13 -36.81 -29.87 16.64
N ALA A 14 -36.45 -30.18 17.89
CA ALA A 14 -35.14 -29.98 18.45
C ALA A 14 -34.17 -31.03 17.86
N LEU A 15 -33.37 -30.61 16.88
CA LEU A 15 -32.03 -31.15 16.70
C LEU A 15 -31.12 -30.23 17.51
N GLY A 16 -30.63 -30.73 18.64
CA GLY A 16 -29.63 -30.03 19.44
C GLY A 16 -28.35 -29.90 18.63
N GLY A 17 -28.17 -28.74 17.98
CA GLY A 17 -26.84 -28.26 17.62
C GLY A 17 -26.10 -27.97 18.93
N ALA A 18 -24.90 -28.51 19.08
CA ALA A 18 -23.98 -28.01 20.10
C ALA A 18 -23.89 -26.49 19.89
N ALA A 19 -24.11 -25.70 20.94
CA ALA A 19 -23.76 -24.29 20.91
C ALA A 19 -22.28 -24.23 20.48
N GLU A 20 -22.01 -23.58 19.36
CA GLU A 20 -20.63 -23.32 18.96
C GLU A 20 -19.99 -22.51 20.09
N ALA A 21 -18.89 -23.00 20.66
CA ALA A 21 -18.24 -22.31 21.75
C ALA A 21 -17.56 -21.04 21.22
N ALA A 22 -17.69 -19.92 21.93
CA ALA A 22 -17.05 -18.65 21.61
C ALA A 22 -15.59 -18.84 21.20
N THR A 23 -15.18 -18.16 20.12
CA THR A 23 -13.80 -18.21 19.61
C THR A 23 -12.87 -17.53 20.61
N ARG A 24 -11.90 -18.27 21.16
CA ARG A 24 -11.00 -17.70 22.18
C ARG A 24 -9.78 -17.08 21.55
N ILE A 25 -9.63 -15.78 21.76
CA ILE A 25 -8.56 -14.98 21.19
C ILE A 25 -7.64 -14.56 22.33
N ILE A 26 -6.32 -14.80 22.23
CA ILE A 26 -5.34 -14.22 23.16
C ILE A 26 -4.75 -12.94 22.53
N PRO A 27 -5.05 -11.74 23.06
CA PRO A 27 -4.25 -10.56 22.79
C PRO A 27 -2.88 -10.71 23.47
N LEU A 28 -1.84 -11.00 22.69
CA LEU A 28 -0.49 -11.29 23.18
C LEU A 28 0.47 -10.17 22.76
N GLY A 29 1.01 -9.44 23.73
CA GLY A 29 1.78 -8.25 23.40
C GLY A 29 2.59 -7.65 24.52
N ASP A 30 3.13 -6.47 24.25
CA ASP A 30 3.83 -5.64 25.21
C ASP A 30 2.90 -4.54 25.80
N SER A 31 3.44 -3.34 26.08
CA SER A 31 2.66 -2.21 26.60
C SER A 31 1.58 -1.75 25.63
N LEU A 32 1.77 -1.92 24.31
CA LEU A 32 0.76 -1.55 23.31
C LEU A 32 -0.50 -2.42 23.42
N THR A 33 -0.35 -3.66 23.87
CA THR A 33 -1.48 -4.57 24.14
C THR A 33 -1.99 -4.42 25.56
N LYS A 34 -1.10 -4.28 26.55
CA LYS A 34 -1.53 -4.13 27.95
C LYS A 34 -2.35 -2.84 28.15
N GLY A 35 -1.89 -1.72 27.58
CA GLY A 35 -2.33 -0.38 27.95
C GLY A 35 -1.86 0.02 29.36
N MET A 36 -2.14 1.26 29.73
CA MET A 36 -1.76 1.84 31.02
C MET A 36 -2.74 2.93 31.45
N LEU A 37 -2.80 3.21 32.76
CA LEU A 37 -3.60 4.33 33.30
C LEU A 37 -2.78 5.61 33.46
N ASP A 38 -1.46 5.48 33.55
CA ASP A 38 -0.52 6.59 33.58
C ASP A 38 0.05 6.73 32.17
N THR A 39 -0.67 7.47 31.34
CA THR A 39 -0.39 7.66 29.91
C THR A 39 0.55 8.83 29.69
N ASP A 40 1.27 8.81 28.57
CA ASP A 40 2.32 9.80 28.30
C ASP A 40 1.75 11.22 28.13
N ASP A 41 0.49 11.32 27.64
CA ASP A 41 -0.24 12.56 27.40
C ASP A 41 -1.22 12.95 28.52
N GLY A 42 -1.43 12.07 29.50
CA GLY A 42 -2.33 12.27 30.63
C GLY A 42 -3.81 11.96 30.37
N ASP A 43 -4.16 11.47 29.18
CA ASP A 43 -5.52 11.08 28.81
C ASP A 43 -5.80 9.58 29.07
N VAL A 44 -7.06 9.16 29.07
CA VAL A 44 -7.42 7.74 29.31
C VAL A 44 -7.60 7.01 27.98
N HIS A 45 -6.66 6.11 27.66
CA HIS A 45 -6.68 5.29 26.45
C HIS A 45 -6.93 3.80 26.79
N PRO A 46 -8.06 3.19 26.36
CA PRO A 46 -8.49 1.86 26.79
C PRO A 46 -7.81 0.69 26.06
N THR A 47 -6.72 0.94 25.32
CA THR A 47 -6.06 0.05 24.36
C THR A 47 -6.93 -0.36 23.18
N TYR A 48 -6.29 -0.75 22.07
CA TYR A 48 -6.96 -1.25 20.86
C TYR A 48 -7.94 -2.40 21.17
N ARG A 49 -7.74 -3.13 22.28
CA ARG A 49 -8.60 -4.24 22.68
C ARG A 49 -10.03 -3.80 22.93
N PHE A 50 -10.25 -2.62 23.52
CA PHE A 50 -11.61 -2.10 23.73
C PHE A 50 -12.31 -1.86 22.39
N TRP A 51 -11.70 -1.09 21.50
CA TRP A 51 -12.25 -0.78 20.18
C TRP A 51 -12.45 -2.03 19.31
N LEU A 52 -11.56 -3.02 19.42
CA LEU A 52 -11.68 -4.30 18.73
C LEU A 52 -12.83 -5.13 19.30
N TRP A 53 -12.94 -5.21 20.62
CA TRP A 53 -14.01 -5.94 21.30
C TRP A 53 -15.38 -5.39 20.92
N GLU A 54 -15.56 -4.06 21.01
CA GLU A 54 -16.82 -3.42 20.60
C GLU A 54 -17.17 -3.77 19.15
N LYS A 55 -16.22 -3.66 18.22
CA LYS A 55 -16.47 -4.01 16.81
C LYS A 55 -16.88 -5.48 16.63
N LEU A 56 -16.23 -6.41 17.32
CA LEU A 56 -16.56 -7.83 17.22
C LEU A 56 -17.96 -8.11 17.77
N GLU A 57 -18.27 -7.60 18.97
CA GLU A 57 -19.58 -7.74 19.61
C GLU A 57 -20.70 -7.09 18.79
N GLU A 58 -20.52 -5.83 18.37
CA GLU A 58 -21.51 -5.07 17.59
C GLU A 58 -21.85 -5.74 16.25
N ASN A 59 -20.89 -6.48 15.67
CA ASN A 59 -21.08 -7.20 14.42
C ASN A 59 -21.42 -8.69 14.63
N GLY A 60 -21.73 -9.10 15.85
CA GLY A 60 -22.29 -10.42 16.16
C GLY A 60 -21.29 -11.57 16.18
N TYR A 61 -20.00 -11.28 16.34
CA TYR A 61 -18.97 -12.31 16.51
C TYR A 61 -18.94 -12.81 17.96
N ASP A 62 -19.17 -14.11 18.16
CA ASP A 62 -19.05 -14.75 19.48
C ASP A 62 -17.57 -15.02 19.80
N VAL A 63 -16.95 -14.06 20.48
CA VAL A 63 -15.53 -14.08 20.85
C VAL A 63 -15.36 -13.99 22.35
N ASN A 64 -14.24 -14.52 22.84
CA ASN A 64 -13.85 -14.44 24.24
C ASN A 64 -12.35 -14.11 24.30
N PHE A 65 -11.98 -12.96 24.86
CA PHE A 65 -10.57 -12.70 25.10
C PHE A 65 -10.09 -13.57 26.25
N VAL A 66 -8.90 -14.13 26.10
CA VAL A 66 -8.31 -15.00 27.11
C VAL A 66 -6.89 -14.56 27.43
N GLY A 67 -6.51 -14.74 28.68
CA GLY A 67 -5.21 -14.31 29.17
C GLY A 67 -5.07 -14.55 30.66
N SER A 68 -3.83 -14.46 31.15
CA SER A 68 -3.56 -14.53 32.59
C SER A 68 -3.73 -13.18 33.29
N GLN A 69 -3.88 -12.09 32.52
CA GLN A 69 -4.08 -10.74 33.03
C GLN A 69 -5.43 -10.19 32.60
N ASN A 70 -6.03 -9.37 33.46
CA ASN A 70 -7.24 -8.59 33.15
C ASN A 70 -7.07 -7.11 33.53
N SER A 71 -5.83 -6.65 33.66
CA SER A 71 -5.45 -5.31 34.12
C SER A 71 -4.81 -4.48 33.00
N PRO A 72 -4.87 -3.12 33.07
CA PRO A 72 -5.62 -2.34 34.05
C PRO A 72 -7.13 -2.32 33.79
N ALA A 73 -7.89 -1.74 34.72
CA ALA A 73 -9.29 -1.36 34.51
C ALA A 73 -9.34 0.07 34.01
N PHE A 74 -9.89 0.30 32.83
CA PHE A 74 -9.96 1.62 32.21
C PHE A 74 -11.28 2.32 32.62
N PRO A 75 -11.23 3.45 33.35
CA PRO A 75 -12.44 4.14 33.78
C PRO A 75 -13.33 4.54 32.59
N GLY A 76 -14.61 4.23 32.65
CA GLY A 76 -15.57 4.55 31.59
C GLY A 76 -15.67 3.53 30.45
N TYR A 77 -14.80 2.51 30.43
CA TYR A 77 -14.75 1.52 29.36
C TYR A 77 -15.00 0.10 29.91
N SER A 78 -16.05 -0.55 29.40
CA SER A 78 -16.43 -1.91 29.79
C SER A 78 -16.34 -2.85 28.60
N PHE A 79 -15.47 -3.84 28.68
CA PHE A 79 -15.23 -4.86 27.67
C PHE A 79 -14.59 -6.09 28.33
N ASP A 80 -14.42 -7.18 27.57
CA ASP A 80 -13.58 -8.28 28.03
C ASP A 80 -12.11 -7.85 28.07
N ARG A 81 -11.54 -7.83 29.28
CA ARG A 81 -10.19 -7.28 29.52
C ARG A 81 -9.12 -8.34 29.57
N ASP A 82 -9.46 -9.61 29.42
CA ASP A 82 -8.50 -10.70 29.49
C ASP A 82 -7.45 -10.56 28.38
N ASN A 83 -6.18 -10.70 28.73
CA ASN A 83 -5.06 -10.49 27.82
C ASN A 83 -3.75 -11.07 28.35
N GLU A 84 -2.76 -11.07 27.47
CA GLU A 84 -1.37 -11.41 27.76
C GLU A 84 -0.44 -10.26 27.33
N GLY A 85 -0.81 -9.03 27.69
CA GLY A 85 -0.03 -7.81 27.48
C GLY A 85 0.96 -7.59 28.62
N HIS A 86 2.26 -7.57 28.32
CA HIS A 86 3.33 -7.42 29.32
C HIS A 86 4.19 -6.19 29.02
N GLY A 87 3.88 -5.07 29.69
CA GLY A 87 4.59 -3.81 29.50
C GLY A 87 6.11 -3.94 29.61
N GLY A 88 6.83 -3.44 28.59
CA GLY A 88 8.29 -3.47 28.52
C GLY A 88 8.91 -4.80 28.05
N PHE A 89 8.11 -5.84 27.80
CA PHE A 89 8.64 -7.14 27.39
C PHE A 89 9.05 -7.13 25.92
N THR A 90 10.21 -7.71 25.63
CA THR A 90 10.61 -8.13 24.28
C THR A 90 9.94 -9.46 23.93
N ILE A 91 10.02 -9.89 22.66
CA ILE A 91 9.57 -11.22 22.25
C ILE A 91 10.28 -12.30 23.10
N GLY A 92 11.59 -12.12 23.32
CA GLY A 92 12.40 -12.94 24.23
C GLY A 92 11.88 -12.94 25.66
N GLY A 93 11.53 -11.76 26.18
CA GLY A 93 10.98 -11.61 27.52
C GLY A 93 9.65 -12.34 27.72
N VAL A 94 8.81 -12.43 26.69
CA VAL A 94 7.56 -13.21 26.72
C VAL A 94 7.84 -14.72 26.78
N VAL A 95 8.78 -15.23 25.97
CA VAL A 95 9.07 -16.67 25.89
C VAL A 95 9.91 -17.18 27.07
N ASP A 96 10.89 -16.39 27.52
CA ASP A 96 11.82 -16.76 28.57
C ASP A 96 11.40 -16.28 29.96
N GLY A 97 10.59 -15.23 30.00
CA GLY A 97 10.22 -14.50 31.19
C GLY A 97 11.19 -13.37 31.49
N VAL A 98 10.68 -12.33 32.16
CA VAL A 98 11.47 -11.21 32.69
C VAL A 98 11.29 -11.18 34.20
N GLY A 99 12.36 -11.47 34.94
CA GLY A 99 12.31 -11.56 36.40
C GLY A 99 11.33 -12.62 36.91
N GLY A 100 10.53 -12.27 37.92
CA GLY A 100 9.54 -13.16 38.56
C GLY A 100 8.16 -13.18 37.89
N SER A 101 7.96 -12.46 36.78
CA SER A 101 6.65 -12.26 36.14
C SER A 101 6.11 -13.49 35.37
N GLY A 102 6.86 -14.60 35.36
CA GLY A 102 6.52 -15.79 34.60
C GLY A 102 6.86 -15.67 33.12
N LYS A 103 6.31 -16.57 32.31
CA LYS A 103 6.56 -16.69 30.86
C LYS A 103 5.39 -17.36 30.16
N LEU A 104 5.33 -17.24 28.84
CA LEU A 104 4.21 -17.71 27.99
C LEU A 104 3.76 -19.14 28.29
N SER A 105 4.69 -20.10 28.39
CA SER A 105 4.35 -21.50 28.70
C SER A 105 3.67 -21.70 30.06
N GLY A 106 3.92 -20.80 31.02
CA GLY A 106 3.30 -20.82 32.33
C GLY A 106 1.90 -20.20 32.31
N TRP A 107 1.75 -19.06 31.64
CA TRP A 107 0.47 -18.35 31.52
C TRP A 107 -0.58 -19.18 30.75
N LEU A 108 -0.16 -19.86 29.68
CA LEU A 108 -1.01 -20.75 28.88
C LEU A 108 -1.55 -21.97 29.66
N LYS A 109 -1.19 -22.21 30.92
CA LYS A 109 -1.79 -23.30 31.71
C LYS A 109 -3.25 -23.03 32.05
N GLY A 110 -3.67 -21.76 32.16
CA GLY A 110 -5.02 -21.38 32.61
C GLY A 110 -6.10 -21.41 31.52
N TYR A 111 -5.72 -21.35 30.24
CA TYR A 111 -6.65 -21.23 29.11
C TYR A 111 -6.01 -21.83 27.84
N THR A 112 -6.76 -22.01 26.75
CA THR A 112 -6.27 -22.59 25.49
C THR A 112 -6.72 -21.72 24.31
N PRO A 113 -5.92 -20.79 23.78
CA PRO A 113 -6.40 -19.92 22.71
C PRO A 113 -6.66 -20.69 21.40
N ASP A 114 -7.67 -20.27 20.65
CA ASP A 114 -7.95 -20.71 19.28
C ASP A 114 -7.26 -19.78 18.27
N MET A 115 -7.14 -18.49 18.64
CA MET A 115 -6.39 -17.48 17.90
C MET A 115 -5.45 -16.71 18.81
N ALA A 116 -4.31 -16.27 18.29
CA ALA A 116 -3.40 -15.34 18.96
C ALA A 116 -3.20 -14.07 18.13
N LEU A 117 -3.35 -12.90 18.75
CA LEU A 117 -3.00 -11.60 18.16
C LEU A 117 -1.66 -11.16 18.74
N VAL A 118 -0.59 -11.33 17.97
CA VAL A 118 0.78 -11.07 18.41
C VAL A 118 1.20 -9.66 17.99
N LEU A 119 1.21 -8.74 18.94
CA LEU A 119 1.79 -7.40 18.80
C LEU A 119 3.01 -7.28 19.73
N LEU A 120 4.15 -7.81 19.27
CA LEU A 120 5.43 -7.85 19.99
C LEU A 120 6.59 -7.47 19.07
N GLY A 121 7.55 -6.74 19.64
CA GLY A 121 8.80 -6.38 18.96
C GLY A 121 9.17 -4.90 19.11
N THR A 122 8.27 -4.06 19.61
CA THR A 122 8.57 -2.65 19.88
C THR A 122 9.70 -2.53 20.89
N ASN A 123 9.67 -3.28 21.99
CA ASN A 123 10.78 -3.30 22.96
C ASN A 123 12.06 -3.91 22.40
N ASP A 124 11.98 -4.87 21.47
CA ASP A 124 13.17 -5.39 20.77
C ASP A 124 13.84 -4.31 19.92
N VAL A 125 13.05 -3.45 19.28
CA VAL A 125 13.53 -2.25 18.58
C VAL A 125 14.17 -1.29 19.58
N LEU A 126 13.51 -0.98 20.71
CA LEU A 126 14.02 -0.04 21.70
C LEU A 126 15.34 -0.52 22.32
N HIS A 127 15.40 -1.79 22.71
CA HIS A 127 16.57 -2.41 23.33
C HIS A 127 17.64 -2.83 22.33
N GLN A 128 17.47 -2.53 21.03
CA GLN A 128 18.38 -2.92 19.96
C GLN A 128 18.68 -4.43 19.95
N VAL A 129 17.69 -5.27 20.26
CA VAL A 129 17.85 -6.73 20.20
C VAL A 129 18.27 -7.11 18.77
N PRO A 130 19.32 -7.94 18.57
CA PRO A 130 19.76 -8.32 17.23
C PRO A 130 18.64 -8.94 16.40
N MET A 131 18.54 -8.57 15.12
CA MET A 131 17.43 -8.98 14.24
C MET A 131 17.19 -10.50 14.24
N GLU A 132 18.24 -11.30 14.10
CA GLU A 132 18.11 -12.77 14.10
C GLU A 132 17.62 -13.31 15.45
N THR A 133 17.97 -12.66 16.55
CA THR A 133 17.45 -13.03 17.87
C THR A 133 15.95 -12.77 17.98
N ARG A 134 15.45 -11.68 17.37
CA ARG A 134 14.00 -11.39 17.33
C ARG A 134 13.24 -12.51 16.64
N PHE A 135 13.70 -12.95 15.46
CA PHE A 135 13.07 -14.03 14.70
C PHE A 135 13.17 -15.38 15.41
N LYS A 136 14.33 -15.74 15.99
CA LYS A 136 14.45 -16.94 16.84
C LYS A 136 13.46 -16.95 18.01
N ASN A 137 13.19 -15.78 18.60
CA ASN A 137 12.20 -15.68 19.66
C ASN A 137 10.76 -15.79 19.14
N LEU A 138 10.48 -15.31 17.91
CA LEU A 138 9.19 -15.55 17.27
C LEU A 138 8.97 -17.04 16.97
N ASP A 139 9.98 -17.76 16.49
CA ASP A 139 9.92 -19.22 16.27
C ASP A 139 9.47 -19.92 17.56
N ARG A 140 10.17 -19.63 18.67
CA ARG A 140 9.89 -20.19 20.00
C ARG A 140 8.52 -19.78 20.55
N LEU A 141 8.07 -18.57 20.25
CA LEU A 141 6.75 -18.09 20.64
C LEU A 141 5.66 -18.91 19.94
N VAL A 142 5.79 -19.11 18.62
CA VAL A 142 4.84 -19.90 17.82
C VAL A 142 4.86 -21.37 18.24
N GLU A 143 6.04 -21.95 18.47
CA GLU A 143 6.18 -23.31 19.02
C GLU A 143 5.44 -23.46 20.35
N THR A 144 5.57 -22.49 21.25
CA THR A 144 4.90 -22.51 22.56
C THR A 144 3.38 -22.46 22.41
N LEU A 145 2.86 -21.62 21.50
CA LEU A 145 1.43 -21.54 21.20
C LEU A 145 0.92 -22.86 20.60
N ARG A 146 1.64 -23.43 19.64
CA ARG A 146 1.29 -24.70 18.98
C ARG A 146 1.36 -25.90 19.92
N ALA A 147 2.28 -25.89 20.88
CA ALA A 147 2.35 -26.90 21.94
C ALA A 147 1.09 -26.87 22.83
N LYS A 148 0.47 -25.69 23.00
CA LYS A 148 -0.79 -25.55 23.75
C LYS A 148 -2.01 -25.92 22.91
N ASN A 149 -2.06 -25.46 21.66
CA ASN A 149 -3.09 -25.80 20.70
C ASN A 149 -2.46 -25.97 19.32
N SER A 150 -2.32 -27.22 18.88
CA SER A 150 -1.72 -27.55 17.57
C SER A 150 -2.48 -26.97 16.36
N LYS A 151 -3.71 -26.48 16.57
CA LYS A 151 -4.56 -25.87 15.54
C LYS A 151 -4.68 -24.35 15.65
N ILE A 152 -3.92 -23.72 16.55
CA ILE A 152 -4.02 -22.28 16.78
C ILE A 152 -3.72 -21.49 15.50
N THR A 153 -4.51 -20.44 15.24
CA THR A 153 -4.19 -19.44 14.21
C THR A 153 -3.46 -18.28 14.85
N VAL A 154 -2.29 -17.94 14.32
CA VAL A 154 -1.44 -16.89 14.87
C VAL A 154 -1.46 -15.71 13.92
N PHE A 155 -2.05 -14.59 14.34
CA PHE A 155 -1.90 -13.34 13.63
C PHE A 155 -0.70 -12.58 14.20
N VAL A 156 0.25 -12.18 13.36
CA VAL A 156 1.47 -11.46 13.77
C VAL A 156 1.48 -10.08 13.14
N ALA A 157 1.55 -9.05 13.97
CA ALA A 157 1.54 -7.68 13.51
C ALA A 157 2.89 -7.24 12.95
N LYS A 158 2.88 -6.57 11.79
CA LYS A 158 3.88 -5.53 11.53
C LYS A 158 3.71 -4.44 12.59
N LEU A 159 4.79 -4.04 13.23
CA LEU A 159 4.77 -3.05 14.30
C LEU A 159 4.31 -1.69 13.76
N PRO A 160 3.40 -0.96 14.45
CA PRO A 160 3.15 0.43 14.13
C PRO A 160 4.44 1.26 14.34
N PRO A 161 4.66 2.33 13.56
CA PRO A 161 5.83 3.19 13.72
C PRO A 161 5.77 3.97 15.04
N THR A 162 6.95 4.24 15.60
CA THR A 162 7.09 5.24 16.67
C THR A 162 7.22 6.65 16.08
N GLY A 163 7.12 7.71 16.88
CA GLY A 163 7.29 9.09 16.41
C GLY A 163 8.74 9.50 16.14
N ASP A 164 9.70 8.62 16.39
CA ASP A 164 11.11 8.80 16.08
C ASP A 164 11.48 8.03 14.80
N SER A 165 11.66 8.77 13.71
CA SER A 165 12.03 8.21 12.41
C SER A 165 13.43 7.60 12.40
N LEU A 166 14.36 8.09 13.23
CA LEU A 166 15.70 7.50 13.34
C LEU A 166 15.63 6.16 14.03
N ARG A 167 14.86 6.04 15.12
CA ARG A 167 14.59 4.74 15.75
C ARG A 167 13.93 3.77 14.77
N ASN A 168 12.89 4.21 14.07
CA ASN A 168 12.18 3.34 13.12
C ASN A 168 13.12 2.78 12.03
N LYS A 169 14.04 3.61 11.53
CA LYS A 169 14.99 3.25 10.47
C LYS A 169 16.22 2.50 10.98
N ASN A 170 16.92 3.06 11.97
CA ASN A 170 18.25 2.61 12.39
C ASN A 170 18.19 1.46 13.40
N SER A 171 17.11 1.35 14.17
CA SER A 171 16.92 0.30 15.18
C SER A 171 16.14 -0.91 14.66
N GLY A 172 15.92 -0.94 13.34
CA GLY A 172 15.43 -2.11 12.62
C GLY A 172 13.93 -2.36 12.75
N LEU A 173 13.09 -1.39 13.10
CA LEU A 173 11.62 -1.58 13.06
C LEU A 173 11.18 -1.88 11.63
N ILE A 174 11.58 -1.04 10.67
CA ILE A 174 11.22 -1.21 9.26
C ILE A 174 11.76 -2.53 8.70
N THR A 175 12.99 -2.90 9.08
CA THR A 175 13.62 -4.16 8.68
C THR A 175 12.97 -5.39 9.32
N PHE A 176 12.48 -5.27 10.56
CA PHE A 176 11.73 -6.34 11.22
C PHE A 176 10.40 -6.56 10.51
N ASN A 177 9.63 -5.49 10.29
CA ASN A 177 8.34 -5.53 9.61
C ASN A 177 8.41 -6.15 8.21
N SER A 178 9.49 -5.92 7.47
CA SER A 178 9.64 -6.43 6.10
C SER A 178 9.97 -7.89 6.00
N ARG A 179 10.62 -8.43 7.03
CA ARG A 179 10.98 -9.85 7.11
C ARG A 179 9.84 -10.72 7.61
N LEU A 180 8.82 -10.15 8.28
CA LEU A 180 7.70 -10.90 8.85
C LEU A 180 6.94 -11.73 7.82
N SER A 181 6.68 -11.21 6.61
CA SER A 181 5.94 -11.96 5.59
C SER A 181 6.69 -13.22 5.12
N GLY A 182 8.00 -13.12 4.88
CA GLY A 182 8.82 -14.26 4.49
C GLY A 182 9.07 -15.25 5.64
N TRP A 183 9.17 -14.76 6.87
CA TRP A 183 9.24 -15.61 8.06
C TRP A 183 7.93 -16.37 8.28
N ALA A 184 6.78 -15.67 8.25
CA ALA A 184 5.48 -16.26 8.46
C ALA A 184 5.15 -17.32 7.41
N SER A 185 5.51 -17.10 6.13
CA SER A 185 5.31 -18.11 5.09
C SER A 185 6.15 -19.37 5.32
N GLY A 186 7.39 -19.23 5.83
CA GLY A 186 8.25 -20.36 6.19
C GLY A 186 7.75 -21.16 7.40
N GLU A 187 7.14 -20.48 8.37
CA GLU A 187 6.69 -21.09 9.63
C GLU A 187 5.22 -21.53 9.62
N SER A 188 4.40 -21.07 8.68
CA SER A 188 2.97 -21.38 8.58
C SER A 188 2.72 -22.82 8.11
N THR A 189 1.68 -23.47 8.65
CA THR A 189 1.29 -24.84 8.26
C THR A 189 -0.20 -24.89 7.95
N ALA A 190 -0.65 -25.92 7.22
CA ALA A 190 -2.08 -26.10 6.94
C ALA A 190 -2.93 -26.26 8.21
N GLY A 191 -2.36 -26.85 9.27
CA GLY A 191 -3.05 -27.07 10.55
C GLY A 191 -2.99 -25.89 11.52
N SER A 192 -1.99 -25.02 11.41
CA SER A 192 -1.79 -23.84 12.25
C SER A 192 -1.18 -22.72 11.41
N ARG A 193 -2.06 -21.82 10.95
CA ARG A 193 -1.71 -20.73 10.05
C ARG A 193 -1.04 -19.58 10.80
N ILE A 194 -0.08 -18.94 10.16
CA ILE A 194 0.47 -17.65 10.59
C ILE A 194 0.06 -16.59 9.57
N ILE A 195 -0.61 -15.54 10.03
CA ILE A 195 -1.17 -14.47 9.20
C ILE A 195 -0.51 -13.15 9.60
N VAL A 196 0.15 -12.48 8.66
CA VAL A 196 0.76 -11.17 8.93
C VAL A 196 -0.28 -10.08 8.78
N VAL A 197 -0.45 -9.26 9.82
CA VAL A 197 -1.38 -8.12 9.83
C VAL A 197 -0.60 -6.82 9.78
N ASP A 198 -0.94 -5.95 8.84
CA ASP A 198 -0.25 -4.68 8.64
C ASP A 198 -0.84 -3.58 9.54
N LEU A 199 -0.22 -3.36 10.70
CA LEU A 199 -0.53 -2.21 11.57
C LEU A 199 0.34 -0.99 11.28
N TYR A 200 1.27 -1.07 10.32
CA TYR A 200 2.21 -0.01 10.00
C TYR A 200 1.63 0.94 8.95
N SER A 201 1.09 0.42 7.86
CA SER A 201 0.60 1.22 6.74
C SER A 201 -0.64 2.05 7.13
N GLY A 202 -0.54 3.37 6.96
CA GLY A 202 -1.59 4.32 7.33
C GLY A 202 -1.55 4.79 8.79
N TYR A 203 -0.54 4.36 9.55
CA TYR A 203 -0.28 4.80 10.92
C TYR A 203 0.82 5.87 10.93
N ASP A 204 0.53 7.03 11.52
CA ASP A 204 1.48 8.13 11.71
C ASP A 204 2.06 8.06 13.13
N GLY A 205 3.36 7.78 13.23
CA GLY A 205 4.01 7.57 14.52
C GLY A 205 4.00 8.78 15.47
N ARG A 206 3.67 9.99 14.99
CA ARG A 206 3.51 11.19 15.83
C ARG A 206 2.06 11.56 16.07
N ALA A 207 1.23 11.47 15.03
CA ALA A 207 -0.17 11.89 15.11
C ALA A 207 -1.10 10.84 15.72
N ASP A 208 -0.65 9.58 15.80
CA ASP A 208 -1.42 8.47 16.35
C ASP A 208 -0.79 7.90 17.64
N ASN A 209 0.22 8.57 18.20
CA ASN A 209 0.87 8.16 19.44
C ASN A 209 0.90 9.29 20.46
N GLN A 210 0.77 8.91 21.73
CA GLN A 210 0.82 9.78 22.89
C GLN A 210 2.13 10.57 22.93
N ALA A 211 2.02 11.90 22.96
CA ALA A 211 3.14 12.78 23.24
C ALA A 211 3.51 12.71 24.74
N PRO A 212 4.75 12.98 25.16
CA PRO A 212 5.89 13.38 24.33
C PRO A 212 6.76 12.22 23.84
N LEU A 213 6.51 10.98 24.28
CA LEU A 213 7.38 9.83 23.96
C LEU A 213 7.11 9.26 22.55
N TYR A 214 5.88 9.40 22.05
CA TYR A 214 5.43 8.92 20.75
C TYR A 214 5.74 7.42 20.54
N ILE A 215 5.40 6.61 21.53
CA ILE A 215 5.56 5.13 21.51
C ILE A 215 4.20 4.45 21.62
N HIS A 216 3.39 4.90 22.57
CA HIS A 216 2.11 4.31 22.88
C HIS A 216 1.00 4.94 22.02
N PRO A 217 0.09 4.14 21.44
CA PRO A 217 -1.04 4.66 20.69
C PRO A 217 -1.90 5.60 21.53
N ASP A 218 -2.32 6.72 20.94
CA ASP A 218 -3.47 7.47 21.44
C ASP A 218 -4.78 6.84 20.91
N GLU A 219 -5.93 7.43 21.21
CA GLU A 219 -7.22 6.95 20.70
C GLU A 219 -7.26 6.74 19.18
N SER A 220 -6.63 7.62 18.38
CA SER A 220 -6.56 7.48 16.92
C SER A 220 -5.76 6.23 16.54
N GLY A 221 -4.59 6.06 17.15
CA GLY A 221 -3.75 4.90 16.94
C GLY A 221 -4.41 3.59 17.37
N GLU A 222 -5.06 3.57 18.53
CA GLU A 222 -5.76 2.41 19.05
C GLU A 222 -6.89 1.96 18.11
N LYS A 223 -7.68 2.90 17.60
CA LYS A 223 -8.74 2.62 16.63
C LYS A 223 -8.19 2.06 15.32
N LYS A 224 -7.10 2.62 14.80
CA LYS A 224 -6.45 2.12 13.58
C LYS A 224 -5.92 0.69 13.77
N ILE A 225 -5.31 0.40 14.92
CA ILE A 225 -4.86 -0.95 15.25
C ILE A 225 -6.06 -1.91 15.34
N ALA A 226 -7.12 -1.50 16.04
CA ALA A 226 -8.34 -2.29 16.17
C ALA A 226 -9.01 -2.58 14.82
N ASP A 227 -9.09 -1.60 13.91
CA ASP A 227 -9.66 -1.77 12.58
C ASP A 227 -8.89 -2.80 11.75
N ARG A 228 -7.55 -2.78 11.82
CA ARG A 228 -6.70 -3.74 11.11
C ARG A 228 -6.84 -5.15 11.68
N TRP A 229 -6.91 -5.28 13.01
CA TRP A 229 -7.19 -6.58 13.64
C TRP A 229 -8.56 -7.10 13.28
N TYR A 230 -9.59 -6.27 13.41
CA TYR A 230 -10.97 -6.61 13.08
C TYR A 230 -11.07 -7.13 11.65
N ALA A 231 -10.55 -6.38 10.67
CA ALA A 231 -10.58 -6.79 9.27
C ALA A 231 -9.87 -8.12 8.99
N ALA A 232 -8.78 -8.43 9.71
CA ALA A 232 -8.05 -9.69 9.56
C ALA A 232 -8.81 -10.87 10.20
N ILE A 233 -9.35 -10.66 11.40
CA ILE A 233 -10.09 -11.69 12.16
C ILE A 233 -11.38 -12.07 11.46
N THR A 234 -12.19 -11.07 11.08
CA THR A 234 -13.50 -11.31 10.44
C THR A 234 -13.34 -12.00 9.11
N ARG A 235 -12.38 -11.56 8.28
CA ARG A 235 -12.04 -12.22 7.03
C ARG A 235 -11.70 -13.71 7.23
N TYR A 236 -10.87 -14.02 8.24
CA TYR A 236 -10.50 -15.40 8.54
C TYR A 236 -11.71 -16.22 9.03
N LEU A 237 -12.54 -15.66 9.92
CA LEU A 237 -13.71 -16.34 10.46
C LEU A 237 -14.78 -16.61 9.39
N GLU A 238 -15.02 -15.65 8.49
CA GLU A 238 -16.06 -15.77 7.45
C GLU A 238 -15.65 -16.68 6.30
N GLN A 239 -14.38 -16.66 5.91
CA GLN A 239 -13.94 -17.21 4.62
C GLN A 239 -13.01 -18.41 4.76
N GLY A 240 -12.54 -18.73 5.97
CA GLY A 240 -11.58 -19.81 6.22
C GLY A 240 -10.20 -19.61 5.57
N GLU A 241 -10.03 -18.52 4.81
CA GLU A 241 -8.85 -18.00 4.12
C GLU A 241 -8.93 -16.45 4.26
N ILE A 242 -7.94 -15.58 4.00
CA ILE A 242 -7.28 -15.19 2.73
C ILE A 242 -6.36 -13.97 3.02
N PRO A 243 -5.35 -13.55 2.20
CA PRO A 243 -4.66 -14.20 1.10
C PRO A 243 -3.16 -14.50 1.40
N GLU A 244 -2.56 -15.44 0.68
CA GLU A 244 -1.16 -15.27 0.31
C GLU A 244 -1.07 -13.98 -0.51
N THR A 245 -0.21 -13.05 -0.09
CA THR A 245 0.17 -11.95 -0.98
C THR A 245 0.63 -12.58 -2.29
N GLU A 246 -0.07 -12.30 -3.40
CA GLU A 246 0.12 -12.96 -4.69
C GLU A 246 1.61 -13.08 -5.03
N THR A 247 2.13 -14.29 -4.89
CA THR A 247 3.35 -14.69 -5.61
C THR A 247 2.85 -15.35 -6.89
N PRO A 248 3.18 -14.84 -8.08
CA PRO A 248 2.72 -15.46 -9.32
C PRO A 248 3.35 -16.85 -9.41
N THR A 249 2.54 -17.88 -9.17
CA THR A 249 2.90 -19.27 -9.45
C THR A 249 2.77 -19.46 -10.96
N THR A 250 3.91 -19.59 -11.64
CA THR A 250 3.95 -19.91 -13.07
C THR A 250 3.43 -21.33 -13.30
N THR A 251 2.13 -21.46 -13.55
CA THR A 251 1.57 -22.66 -14.16
C THR A 251 1.93 -22.63 -15.65
N PRO A 252 2.63 -23.64 -16.20
CA PRO A 252 2.98 -23.66 -17.62
C PRO A 252 1.73 -23.96 -18.45
N THR A 253 1.10 -22.91 -18.98
CA THR A 253 0.03 -23.06 -19.98
C THR A 253 0.67 -23.34 -21.35
N ALA A 254 0.22 -24.41 -21.99
CA ALA A 254 0.72 -24.88 -23.27
C ALA A 254 0.71 -23.79 -24.36
N THR A 255 1.84 -23.66 -25.05
CA THR A 255 2.06 -22.75 -26.18
C THR A 255 1.11 -23.07 -27.34
N PRO A 256 0.24 -22.15 -27.79
CA PRO A 256 -0.40 -22.31 -29.09
C PRO A 256 0.61 -22.04 -30.21
N THR A 257 0.69 -22.96 -31.16
CA THR A 257 1.49 -22.88 -32.38
C THR A 257 1.11 -21.62 -33.20
N PRO A 258 2.09 -20.82 -33.67
CA PRO A 258 1.76 -19.64 -34.48
C PRO A 258 1.28 -20.04 -35.88
N THR A 259 0.07 -19.60 -36.23
CA THR A 259 -0.44 -19.58 -37.61
C THR A 259 0.18 -18.39 -38.35
N ALA A 260 0.70 -18.64 -39.55
CA ALA A 260 1.30 -17.61 -40.40
C ALA A 260 0.25 -16.60 -40.90
N THR A 261 0.53 -15.30 -40.75
CA THR A 261 -0.28 -14.18 -41.27
C THR A 261 0.51 -13.46 -42.38
N PRO A 262 -0.13 -13.07 -43.50
CA PRO A 262 0.55 -12.76 -44.75
C PRO A 262 1.29 -11.42 -44.79
N THR A 263 2.34 -11.40 -45.62
CA THR A 263 3.19 -10.26 -45.97
C THR A 263 2.39 -9.09 -46.55
N ALA A 264 2.52 -7.91 -45.94
CA ALA A 264 2.01 -6.66 -46.51
C ALA A 264 3.02 -6.04 -47.50
N THR A 265 2.52 -5.71 -48.68
CA THR A 265 3.19 -4.97 -49.77
C THR A 265 3.55 -3.53 -49.36
N PRO A 266 4.70 -2.97 -49.76
CA PRO A 266 5.05 -1.59 -49.43
C PRO A 266 4.26 -0.56 -50.26
N THR A 267 3.77 0.49 -49.58
CA THR A 267 3.12 1.68 -50.16
C THR A 267 4.10 2.87 -50.10
N PRO A 268 4.15 3.75 -51.12
CA PRO A 268 5.24 4.71 -51.32
C PRO A 268 5.36 5.82 -50.26
N THR A 269 6.61 6.20 -50.01
CA THR A 269 7.05 7.30 -49.14
C THR A 269 6.60 8.65 -49.69
N VAL A 270 5.84 9.40 -48.89
CA VAL A 270 5.67 10.85 -49.06
C VAL A 270 6.77 11.59 -48.33
N THR A 271 7.47 12.47 -49.06
CA THR A 271 8.48 13.40 -48.53
C THR A 271 7.79 14.54 -47.78
N PRO A 272 8.02 14.75 -46.47
CA PRO A 272 7.51 15.92 -45.78
C PRO A 272 8.36 17.17 -46.06
N THR A 273 7.67 18.23 -46.46
CA THR A 273 8.16 19.61 -46.57
C THR A 273 8.62 20.15 -45.21
N ALA A 274 9.80 20.77 -45.17
CA ALA A 274 10.39 21.33 -43.97
C ALA A 274 9.54 22.48 -43.40
N THR A 275 9.12 22.34 -42.14
CA THR A 275 8.60 23.44 -41.31
C THR A 275 9.79 24.11 -40.60
N PRO A 276 9.91 25.45 -40.58
CA PRO A 276 11.06 26.13 -39.98
C PRO A 276 11.14 25.85 -38.47
N THR A 277 12.24 25.22 -38.07
CA THR A 277 12.63 24.98 -36.68
C THR A 277 12.93 26.31 -36.00
N ALA A 278 12.27 26.58 -34.87
CA ALA A 278 12.63 27.69 -34.00
C ALA A 278 14.08 27.52 -33.53
N THR A 279 14.88 28.58 -33.72
CA THR A 279 16.25 28.69 -33.25
C THR A 279 16.32 28.38 -31.75
N PRO A 280 17.10 27.38 -31.30
CA PRO A 280 17.33 27.17 -29.87
C PRO A 280 18.11 28.36 -29.33
N THR A 281 17.51 29.08 -28.39
CA THR A 281 18.21 30.07 -27.57
C THR A 281 19.38 29.38 -26.88
N ALA A 282 20.60 29.82 -27.17
CA ALA A 282 21.82 29.29 -26.60
C ALA A 282 21.76 29.34 -25.06
N MET A 283 21.70 28.18 -24.42
CA MET A 283 22.00 28.04 -23.01
C MET A 283 23.48 28.43 -22.81
N PRO A 284 23.85 29.20 -21.76
CA PRO A 284 25.20 29.73 -21.63
C PRO A 284 26.22 28.59 -21.64
N THR A 285 27.20 28.70 -22.53
CA THR A 285 28.36 27.82 -22.63
C THR A 285 29.08 27.79 -21.29
N ALA A 286 28.87 26.72 -20.52
CA ALA A 286 29.68 26.42 -19.36
C ALA A 286 31.08 26.05 -19.87
N THR A 287 32.09 26.78 -19.42
CA THR A 287 33.50 26.52 -19.69
C THR A 287 33.82 25.05 -19.36
N ALA A 288 34.19 24.26 -20.36
CA ALA A 288 34.66 22.89 -20.17
C ALA A 288 35.86 22.94 -19.20
N THR A 289 35.72 22.31 -18.05
CA THR A 289 36.80 22.27 -17.05
C THR A 289 37.74 21.14 -17.45
N THR A 290 38.93 21.47 -17.92
CA THR A 290 40.01 20.55 -18.35
C THR A 290 40.55 19.62 -17.26
N GLY A 291 39.87 19.52 -16.12
CA GLY A 291 40.21 18.63 -14.99
C GLY A 291 39.12 17.61 -14.60
N ALA A 292 37.86 17.78 -14.99
CA ALA A 292 36.79 16.84 -14.63
C ALA A 292 36.80 15.65 -15.60
N ARG A 293 37.08 14.45 -15.09
CA ARG A 293 37.09 13.19 -15.88
C ARG A 293 35.72 12.53 -15.83
N TYR A 294 35.41 11.69 -16.84
CA TYR A 294 34.19 10.86 -16.89
C TYR A 294 33.82 10.14 -15.57
N GLN A 295 34.81 9.83 -14.72
CA GLN A 295 34.65 9.20 -13.41
C GLN A 295 33.68 9.91 -12.46
N GLU A 296 33.60 11.24 -12.49
CA GLU A 296 32.65 11.99 -11.63
C GLU A 296 31.20 11.75 -12.06
N ALA A 297 30.92 11.78 -13.36
CA ALA A 297 29.60 11.44 -13.90
C ALA A 297 29.26 9.98 -13.61
N ARG A 298 30.22 9.07 -13.76
CA ARG A 298 30.06 7.65 -13.43
C ARG A 298 29.70 7.42 -11.96
N ALA A 299 30.31 8.16 -11.03
CA ALA A 299 29.98 8.06 -9.61
C ALA A 299 28.52 8.44 -9.35
N HIS A 300 28.05 9.56 -9.91
CA HIS A 300 26.65 9.97 -9.79
C HIS A 300 25.68 8.98 -10.45
N TYR A 301 26.06 8.42 -11.61
CA TYR A 301 25.30 7.36 -12.29
C TYR A 301 25.13 6.13 -11.38
N GLY A 302 26.22 5.69 -10.74
CA GLY A 302 26.20 4.59 -9.77
C GLY A 302 25.30 4.87 -8.55
N SER A 303 25.39 6.09 -7.99
CA SER A 303 24.51 6.52 -6.89
C SER A 303 23.03 6.53 -7.30
N GLY A 304 22.73 6.94 -8.54
CA GLY A 304 21.39 6.88 -9.11
C GLY A 304 20.86 5.45 -9.18
N GLY A 305 21.68 4.52 -9.68
CA GLY A 305 21.32 3.10 -9.76
C GLY A 305 21.12 2.46 -8.38
N ALA A 306 21.96 2.78 -7.41
CA ALA A 306 21.82 2.30 -6.04
C ALA A 306 20.51 2.79 -5.41
N ALA A 307 20.20 4.09 -5.49
CA ALA A 307 18.96 4.64 -4.98
C ALA A 307 17.72 4.06 -5.70
N TRP A 308 17.80 3.86 -7.02
CA TRP A 308 16.75 3.22 -7.79
C TRP A 308 16.47 1.78 -7.32
N ALA A 309 17.52 1.00 -7.07
CA ALA A 309 17.39 -0.36 -6.54
C ALA A 309 16.76 -0.36 -5.13
N GLN A 310 17.10 0.63 -4.29
CA GLN A 310 16.45 0.78 -2.98
C GLN A 310 14.97 1.15 -3.10
N ALA A 311 14.58 1.98 -4.09
CA ALA A 311 13.17 2.25 -4.37
C ALA A 311 12.43 0.98 -4.80
N TRP A 312 13.05 0.15 -5.64
CA TRP A 312 12.47 -1.12 -6.11
C TRP A 312 12.30 -2.16 -5.00
N GLY A 313 13.25 -2.21 -4.05
CA GLY A 313 13.19 -3.12 -2.90
C GLY A 313 12.32 -2.62 -1.75
N ALA A 314 11.79 -1.40 -1.83
CA ALA A 314 10.94 -0.82 -0.80
C ALA A 314 9.46 -1.13 -1.04
N TYR A 315 8.72 -1.30 0.06
CA TYR A 315 7.28 -1.61 0.09
C TYR A 315 6.45 -0.45 0.65
N ASP A 316 7.07 0.49 1.37
CA ASP A 316 6.42 1.69 1.88
C ASP A 316 6.46 2.84 0.86
N VAL A 317 5.31 3.44 0.56
CA VAL A 317 5.18 4.49 -0.46
C VAL A 317 6.02 5.73 -0.13
N GLY A 318 6.14 6.11 1.15
CA GLY A 318 6.99 7.23 1.58
C GLY A 318 8.48 6.95 1.36
N VAL A 319 8.93 5.73 1.69
CA VAL A 319 10.31 5.27 1.45
C VAL A 319 10.60 5.14 -0.05
N ILE A 320 9.65 4.60 -0.83
CA ILE A 320 9.74 4.54 -2.29
C ILE A 320 9.92 5.96 -2.85
N ARG A 321 9.07 6.92 -2.45
CA ARG A 321 9.18 8.33 -2.86
C ARG A 321 10.52 8.97 -2.48
N GLN A 322 11.03 8.68 -1.28
CA GLN A 322 12.33 9.14 -0.85
C GLN A 322 13.45 8.63 -1.77
N PHE A 323 13.48 7.34 -2.06
CA PHE A 323 14.52 6.75 -2.91
C PHE A 323 14.37 7.14 -4.38
N LEU A 324 13.14 7.27 -4.90
CA LEU A 324 12.91 7.83 -6.23
C LEU A 324 13.42 9.27 -6.34
N THR A 325 13.22 10.09 -5.31
CA THR A 325 13.75 11.46 -5.26
C THR A 325 15.28 11.46 -5.22
N GLN A 326 15.90 10.57 -4.45
CA GLN A 326 17.36 10.42 -4.42
C GLN A 326 17.90 9.96 -5.77
N ALA A 327 17.28 8.97 -6.41
CA ALA A 327 17.64 8.48 -7.72
C ALA A 327 17.55 9.61 -8.77
N LYS A 328 16.41 10.32 -8.81
CA LYS A 328 16.21 11.49 -9.69
C LYS A 328 17.32 12.52 -9.52
N ASN A 329 17.65 12.89 -8.28
CA ASN A 329 18.67 13.90 -8.00
C ASN A 329 20.07 13.44 -8.43
N ALA A 330 20.40 12.16 -8.20
CA ALA A 330 21.68 11.59 -8.62
C ALA A 330 21.79 11.51 -10.15
N TYR A 331 20.78 11.03 -10.86
CA TYR A 331 20.78 11.00 -12.32
C TYR A 331 20.76 12.41 -12.94
N SER A 332 20.04 13.36 -12.35
CA SER A 332 20.07 14.77 -12.76
C SER A 332 21.47 15.38 -12.60
N THR A 333 22.16 15.03 -11.52
CA THR A 333 23.53 15.47 -11.25
C THR A 333 24.49 14.81 -12.24
N CYS A 334 24.36 13.50 -12.49
CA CYS A 334 25.11 12.79 -13.52
C CYS A 334 24.96 13.48 -14.88
N LEU A 335 23.74 13.80 -15.32
CA LEU A 335 23.48 14.46 -16.59
C LEU A 335 24.15 15.85 -16.66
N LYS A 336 24.02 16.66 -15.61
CA LYS A 336 24.66 17.99 -15.51
C LYS A 336 26.18 17.88 -15.57
N THR A 337 26.76 16.93 -14.84
CA THR A 337 28.21 16.69 -14.81
C THR A 337 28.69 16.19 -16.17
N ALA A 338 28.08 15.15 -16.73
CA ALA A 338 28.45 14.57 -18.02
C ALA A 338 28.37 15.60 -19.17
N ASN A 339 27.42 16.54 -19.11
CA ASN A 339 27.30 17.61 -20.11
C ASN A 339 28.41 18.68 -20.04
N ARG A 340 29.17 18.73 -18.94
CA ARG A 340 30.30 19.65 -18.76
C ARG A 340 31.66 18.99 -18.98
N VAL A 341 31.70 17.66 -19.10
CA VAL A 341 32.92 16.87 -19.31
C VAL A 341 33.21 16.76 -20.80
N ASP A 342 34.43 17.17 -21.20
CA ASP A 342 35.02 16.88 -22.51
C ASP A 342 36.15 15.86 -22.33
N ASP A 343 35.83 14.58 -22.59
CA ASP A 343 36.74 13.45 -22.44
C ASP A 343 36.62 12.52 -23.67
N PRO A 344 37.41 12.78 -24.73
CA PRO A 344 37.34 12.02 -25.98
C PRO A 344 37.56 10.51 -25.80
N ALA A 345 38.39 10.12 -24.82
CA ALA A 345 38.66 8.71 -24.54
C ALA A 345 37.43 7.98 -23.98
N ASN A 346 36.53 8.70 -23.31
CA ASN A 346 35.29 8.17 -22.72
C ASN A 346 34.03 8.60 -23.47
N ARG A 347 34.13 9.01 -24.74
CA ARG A 347 33.01 9.57 -25.51
C ARG A 347 31.78 8.65 -25.55
N ALA A 348 31.99 7.34 -25.76
CA ALA A 348 30.90 6.36 -25.78
C ALA A 348 30.24 6.22 -24.40
N ASN A 349 31.04 6.14 -23.34
CA ASN A 349 30.54 6.08 -21.96
C ASN A 349 29.74 7.33 -21.58
N LEU A 350 30.24 8.52 -21.93
CA LEU A 350 29.55 9.79 -21.70
C LEU A 350 28.21 9.85 -22.45
N ALA A 351 28.16 9.40 -23.69
CA ALA A 351 26.91 9.34 -24.45
C ALA A 351 25.89 8.39 -23.79
N LEU A 352 26.32 7.21 -23.35
CA LEU A 352 25.46 6.24 -22.67
C LEU A 352 24.92 6.80 -21.34
N VAL A 353 25.78 7.29 -20.45
CA VAL A 353 25.33 7.77 -19.13
C VAL A 353 24.42 8.99 -19.26
N LYS A 354 24.61 9.86 -20.27
CA LYS A 354 23.69 10.97 -20.56
C LYS A 354 22.31 10.45 -20.95
N GLY A 355 22.25 9.54 -21.91
CA GLY A 355 20.98 8.97 -22.40
C GLY A 355 20.22 8.21 -21.31
N ILE A 356 20.90 7.29 -20.61
CA ILE A 356 20.27 6.51 -19.54
C ILE A 356 19.87 7.40 -18.36
N SER A 357 20.70 8.36 -17.94
CA SER A 357 20.34 9.26 -16.83
C SER A 357 19.13 10.12 -17.16
N ALA A 358 19.03 10.63 -18.40
CA ALA A 358 17.84 11.38 -18.83
C ALA A 358 16.58 10.51 -18.76
N ALA A 359 16.65 9.27 -19.28
CA ALA A 359 15.53 8.34 -19.22
C ALA A 359 15.14 7.97 -17.76
N TYR A 360 16.10 7.79 -16.86
CA TYR A 360 15.82 7.45 -15.46
C TYR A 360 15.31 8.64 -14.63
N VAL A 361 15.67 9.87 -14.99
CA VAL A 361 15.01 11.08 -14.43
C VAL A 361 13.52 11.06 -14.80
N ASP A 362 13.22 10.78 -16.06
CA ASP A 362 11.84 10.69 -16.54
C ASP A 362 11.07 9.55 -15.86
N LEU A 363 11.69 8.38 -15.67
CA LEU A 363 11.07 7.27 -14.94
C LEU A 363 10.80 7.60 -13.47
N ALA A 364 11.73 8.27 -12.80
CA ALA A 364 11.55 8.70 -11.41
C ALA A 364 10.39 9.70 -11.30
N ASP A 365 10.33 10.67 -12.21
CA ASP A 365 9.23 11.63 -12.26
C ASP A 365 7.89 10.97 -12.63
N ALA A 366 7.90 9.98 -13.53
CA ALA A 366 6.70 9.22 -13.87
C ALA A 366 6.13 8.49 -12.65
N ALA A 367 7.00 7.79 -11.90
CA ALA A 367 6.61 7.06 -10.71
C ALA A 367 6.14 7.99 -9.58
N LEU A 368 6.82 9.12 -9.36
CA LEU A 368 6.38 10.12 -8.38
C LEU A 368 5.03 10.73 -8.75
N ALA A 369 4.81 11.07 -10.03
CA ALA A 369 3.53 11.60 -10.51
C ALA A 369 2.38 10.58 -10.37
N MET A 370 2.66 9.29 -10.55
CA MET A 370 1.69 8.22 -10.27
C MET A 370 1.24 8.23 -8.81
N TYR A 371 2.17 8.27 -7.85
CA TYR A 371 1.80 8.33 -6.43
C TYR A 371 1.07 9.64 -6.07
N ASP A 372 1.53 10.78 -6.59
CA ASP A 372 0.85 12.07 -6.39
C ASP A 372 -0.59 12.07 -6.95
N GLY A 373 -0.79 11.39 -8.07
CA GLY A 373 -2.11 11.20 -8.67
C GLY A 373 -3.01 10.37 -7.77
N ALA A 374 -2.49 9.29 -7.19
CA ALA A 374 -3.22 8.44 -6.25
C ALA A 374 -3.66 9.22 -4.99
N ASP A 375 -2.76 9.97 -4.36
CA ASP A 375 -3.10 10.80 -3.19
C ASP A 375 -4.19 11.84 -3.52
N ALA A 376 -4.09 12.48 -4.69
CA ALA A 376 -5.08 13.45 -5.15
C ALA A 376 -6.44 12.78 -5.42
N PHE A 377 -6.43 11.56 -5.98
CA PHE A 377 -7.65 10.79 -6.22
C PHE A 377 -8.32 10.38 -4.90
N GLU A 378 -7.56 9.89 -3.93
CA GLU A 378 -8.07 9.53 -2.60
C GLU A 378 -8.64 10.75 -1.86
N THR A 379 -7.97 11.90 -1.96
CA THR A 379 -8.51 13.18 -1.47
C THR A 379 -9.84 13.53 -2.15
N GLY A 380 -9.95 13.29 -3.46
CA GLY A 380 -11.19 13.47 -4.22
C GLY A 380 -12.32 12.57 -3.72
N ARG A 381 -12.03 11.29 -3.46
CA ARG A 381 -12.99 10.33 -2.88
C ARG A 381 -13.48 10.77 -1.50
N SER A 382 -12.57 11.17 -0.62
CA SER A 382 -12.93 11.68 0.71
C SER A 382 -13.85 12.90 0.63
N ARG A 383 -13.53 13.86 -0.25
CA ARG A 383 -14.37 15.05 -0.48
C ARG A 383 -15.74 14.72 -1.08
N MET A 384 -15.80 13.73 -1.98
CA MET A 384 -17.05 13.25 -2.55
C MET A 384 -17.95 12.66 -1.46
N ASN A 385 -17.39 11.83 -0.57
CA ASN A 385 -18.14 11.25 0.56
C ASN A 385 -18.63 12.30 1.55
N ALA A 386 -17.88 13.41 1.70
CA ALA A 386 -18.28 14.55 2.51
C ALA A 386 -19.30 15.48 1.83
N GLY A 387 -19.75 15.18 0.60
CA GLY A 387 -20.68 16.01 -0.16
C GLY A 387 -20.07 17.31 -0.72
N ASN A 388 -18.74 17.48 -0.63
CA ASN A 388 -18.06 18.65 -1.18
C ASN A 388 -17.68 18.42 -2.65
N HIS A 389 -18.70 18.43 -3.50
CA HIS A 389 -18.61 18.07 -4.91
C HIS A 389 -17.64 18.93 -5.73
N ALA A 390 -17.62 20.25 -5.51
CA ALA A 390 -16.71 21.15 -6.22
C ALA A 390 -15.24 20.86 -5.87
N ALA A 391 -14.93 20.70 -4.58
CA ALA A 391 -13.57 20.38 -4.15
C ALA A 391 -13.15 18.96 -4.54
N ALA A 392 -14.10 18.01 -4.59
CA ALA A 392 -13.87 16.66 -5.11
C ALA A 392 -13.51 16.70 -6.60
N ALA A 393 -14.26 17.45 -7.41
CA ALA A 393 -13.98 17.62 -8.83
C ALA A 393 -12.57 18.18 -9.09
N SER A 394 -12.16 19.23 -8.37
CA SER A 394 -10.80 19.77 -8.49
C SER A 394 -9.71 18.76 -8.09
N SER A 395 -9.97 17.91 -7.09
CA SER A 395 -9.04 16.85 -6.70
C SER A 395 -8.90 15.77 -7.77
N PHE A 396 -10.02 15.32 -8.35
CA PHE A 396 -10.02 14.35 -9.44
C PHE A 396 -9.38 14.92 -10.72
N GLU A 397 -9.60 16.19 -11.03
CA GLU A 397 -8.93 16.88 -12.13
C GLU A 397 -7.40 16.89 -11.93
N LYS A 398 -6.95 17.21 -10.71
CA LYS A 398 -5.53 17.18 -10.35
C LYS A 398 -4.95 15.76 -10.47
N ALA A 399 -5.69 14.75 -10.02
CA ALA A 399 -5.29 13.36 -10.17
C ALA A 399 -5.16 12.97 -11.65
N GLY A 400 -6.16 13.29 -12.47
CA GLY A 400 -6.16 13.02 -13.91
C GLY A 400 -4.96 13.64 -14.63
N LYS A 401 -4.63 14.89 -14.32
CA LYS A 401 -3.42 15.57 -14.84
C LYS A 401 -2.13 14.85 -14.44
N LYS A 402 -1.99 14.48 -13.16
CA LYS A 402 -0.81 13.76 -12.66
C LYS A 402 -0.61 12.40 -13.33
N PHE A 403 -1.69 11.65 -13.55
CA PHE A 403 -1.63 10.39 -14.28
C PHE A 403 -1.30 10.58 -15.77
N ALA A 404 -1.83 11.63 -16.41
CA ALA A 404 -1.49 11.97 -17.80
C ALA A 404 -0.01 12.38 -17.96
N ASP A 405 0.51 13.15 -17.00
CA ASP A 405 1.92 13.51 -16.94
C ASP A 405 2.78 12.25 -16.76
N SER A 406 2.40 11.36 -15.83
CA SER A 406 3.09 10.08 -15.60
C SER A 406 3.16 9.23 -16.88
N ARG A 407 2.04 9.08 -17.60
CA ARG A 407 2.00 8.39 -18.90
C ARG A 407 2.98 9.00 -19.90
N SER A 408 2.97 10.32 -20.04
CA SER A 408 3.84 11.03 -20.99
C SER A 408 5.32 10.85 -20.65
N LEU A 409 5.64 10.82 -19.36
CA LEU A 409 7.00 10.58 -18.85
C LEU A 409 7.46 9.13 -19.09
N PHE A 410 6.59 8.14 -18.91
CA PHE A 410 6.91 6.75 -19.28
C PHE A 410 7.23 6.62 -20.78
N ILE A 411 6.45 7.27 -21.65
CA ILE A 411 6.70 7.26 -23.11
C ILE A 411 8.04 7.93 -23.45
N ARG A 412 8.34 9.07 -22.82
CA ARG A 412 9.60 9.78 -23.05
C ARG A 412 10.80 8.96 -22.57
N ALA A 413 10.67 8.33 -21.39
CA ALA A 413 11.69 7.47 -20.82
C ALA A 413 12.00 6.26 -21.71
N THR A 414 10.98 5.52 -22.16
CA THR A 414 11.17 4.33 -23.00
C THR A 414 11.75 4.68 -24.36
N THR A 415 11.31 5.78 -24.98
CA THR A 415 11.92 6.34 -26.19
C THR A 415 13.40 6.66 -25.96
N GLY A 416 13.72 7.28 -24.82
CA GLY A 416 15.10 7.57 -24.40
C GLY A 416 15.94 6.31 -24.27
N LEU A 417 15.44 5.28 -23.55
CA LEU A 417 16.13 4.00 -23.38
C LEU A 417 16.40 3.29 -24.71
N GLN A 418 15.46 3.34 -25.65
CA GLN A 418 15.64 2.72 -26.97
C GLN A 418 16.63 3.47 -27.88
N SER A 419 16.89 4.74 -27.59
CA SER A 419 17.81 5.57 -28.38
C SER A 419 19.29 5.42 -28.00
N VAL A 420 19.59 4.76 -26.87
CA VAL A 420 20.98 4.62 -26.39
C VAL A 420 21.74 3.52 -27.12
N SER A 421 23.07 3.67 -27.22
CA SER A 421 23.97 2.64 -27.74
C SER A 421 24.95 2.19 -26.67
N TYR A 422 25.09 0.87 -26.51
CA TYR A 422 26.05 0.24 -25.60
C TYR A 422 27.41 -0.03 -26.26
N ALA A 423 27.51 0.16 -27.58
CA ALA A 423 28.72 -0.16 -28.34
C ALA A 423 29.91 0.69 -27.89
N GLY A 424 31.03 0.02 -27.58
CA GLY A 424 32.27 0.68 -27.14
C GLY A 424 32.20 1.28 -25.73
N THR A 425 31.21 0.88 -24.92
CA THR A 425 31.07 1.31 -23.53
C THR A 425 31.66 0.29 -22.56
N GLU A 426 32.05 0.72 -21.36
CA GLU A 426 32.55 -0.16 -20.30
C GLU A 426 31.43 -0.95 -19.57
N TYR A 427 30.17 -0.68 -19.88
CA TYR A 427 29.00 -1.23 -19.18
C TYR A 427 28.48 -2.55 -19.78
N GLY A 428 29.17 -3.08 -20.80
CA GLY A 428 28.73 -4.25 -21.54
C GLY A 428 27.51 -3.97 -22.42
N ASP A 429 26.90 -5.03 -22.94
CA ASP A 429 25.72 -4.93 -23.80
C ASP A 429 24.41 -5.00 -22.99
N GLY A 430 23.74 -3.86 -22.85
CA GLY A 430 22.44 -3.75 -22.19
C GLY A 430 21.24 -3.92 -23.13
N THR A 431 21.44 -4.24 -24.41
CA THR A 431 20.37 -4.27 -25.42
C THR A 431 19.25 -5.25 -25.05
N ALA A 432 19.61 -6.45 -24.56
CA ALA A 432 18.63 -7.45 -24.14
C ALA A 432 17.82 -6.99 -22.91
N TYR A 433 18.46 -6.32 -21.96
CA TYR A 433 17.78 -5.74 -20.79
C TYR A 433 16.80 -4.64 -21.22
N THR A 434 17.23 -3.72 -22.09
CA THR A 434 16.36 -2.65 -22.62
C THR A 434 15.16 -3.22 -23.38
N ALA A 435 15.37 -4.25 -24.21
CA ALA A 435 14.29 -4.93 -24.93
C ALA A 435 13.28 -5.61 -23.98
N THR A 436 13.73 -6.06 -22.80
CA THR A 436 12.88 -6.71 -21.79
C THR A 436 12.08 -5.69 -20.98
N ILE A 437 12.70 -4.57 -20.57
CA ILE A 437 12.07 -3.62 -19.66
C ILE A 437 11.12 -2.64 -20.36
N VAL A 438 11.40 -2.28 -21.62
CA VAL A 438 10.60 -1.28 -22.36
C VAL A 438 9.12 -1.68 -22.49
N PRO A 439 8.76 -2.92 -22.88
CA PRO A 439 7.35 -3.34 -22.92
C PRO A 439 6.66 -3.19 -21.56
N ILE A 440 7.33 -3.60 -20.47
CA ILE A 440 6.78 -3.49 -19.12
C ILE A 440 6.50 -2.03 -18.76
N LEU A 441 7.42 -1.12 -19.09
CA LEU A 441 7.26 0.31 -18.83
C LEU A 441 6.18 0.95 -19.71
N ASN A 442 6.03 0.50 -20.96
CA ASN A 442 4.94 0.92 -21.83
C ASN A 442 3.58 0.50 -21.27
N ASP A 443 3.46 -0.72 -20.75
CA ASP A 443 2.24 -1.20 -20.09
C ASP A 443 1.91 -0.37 -18.85
N LYS A 444 2.92 0.00 -18.04
CA LYS A 444 2.74 0.95 -16.93
C LYS A 444 2.27 2.33 -17.40
N GLY A 445 2.83 2.84 -18.49
CA GLY A 445 2.39 4.10 -19.11
C GLY A 445 0.95 4.04 -19.62
N ALA A 446 0.55 2.93 -20.26
CA ALA A 446 -0.82 2.70 -20.71
C ALA A 446 -1.79 2.66 -19.53
N TYR A 447 -1.41 1.96 -18.45
CA TYR A 447 -2.19 1.90 -17.21
C TYR A 447 -2.40 3.27 -16.56
N MET A 448 -1.39 4.15 -16.59
CA MET A 448 -1.55 5.55 -16.16
C MET A 448 -2.52 6.33 -17.04
N GLY A 449 -2.60 6.01 -18.34
CA GLY A 449 -3.62 6.53 -19.23
C GLY A 449 -5.03 6.15 -18.78
N GLU A 450 -5.25 4.88 -18.41
CA GLU A 450 -6.54 4.41 -17.90
C GLU A 450 -6.93 5.10 -16.59
N PHE A 451 -5.99 5.25 -15.65
CA PHE A 451 -6.21 6.01 -14.41
C PHE A 451 -6.57 7.47 -14.68
N SER A 452 -5.94 8.11 -15.67
CA SER A 452 -6.26 9.49 -16.06
C SER A 452 -7.70 9.62 -16.56
N THR A 453 -8.12 8.72 -17.45
CA THR A 453 -9.51 8.64 -17.93
C THR A 453 -10.49 8.37 -16.79
N TYR A 454 -10.14 7.46 -15.88
CA TYR A 454 -10.98 7.09 -14.74
C TYR A 454 -11.15 8.26 -13.76
N ALA A 455 -10.08 9.00 -13.48
CA ALA A 455 -10.11 10.23 -12.70
C ALA A 455 -10.98 11.31 -13.37
N GLY A 456 -10.92 11.46 -14.70
CA GLY A 456 -11.83 12.34 -15.44
C GLY A 456 -13.31 11.93 -15.28
N GLY A 457 -13.60 10.62 -15.33
CA GLY A 457 -14.95 10.11 -15.08
C GLY A 457 -15.48 10.51 -13.70
N TRP A 458 -14.63 10.39 -12.67
CA TRP A 458 -14.96 10.83 -11.30
C TRP A 458 -15.04 12.34 -11.14
N GLN A 459 -14.22 13.12 -11.85
CA GLN A 459 -14.31 14.58 -11.89
C GLN A 459 -15.70 15.02 -12.36
N HIS A 460 -16.13 14.52 -13.52
CA HIS A 460 -17.43 14.87 -14.08
C HIS A 460 -18.58 14.27 -13.27
N THR A 461 -18.39 13.11 -12.64
CA THR A 461 -19.35 12.57 -11.67
C THR A 461 -19.55 13.55 -10.51
N ALA A 462 -18.47 14.05 -9.91
CA ALA A 462 -18.55 15.03 -8.83
C ALA A 462 -19.25 16.31 -9.30
N LEU A 463 -18.92 16.83 -10.48
CA LEU A 463 -19.58 18.02 -11.06
C LEU A 463 -21.08 17.80 -11.33
N ALA A 464 -21.47 16.61 -11.76
CA ALA A 464 -22.87 16.25 -11.97
C ALA A 464 -23.63 16.24 -10.63
N TYR A 465 -23.11 15.55 -9.61
CA TYR A 465 -23.72 15.55 -8.28
C TYR A 465 -23.83 16.96 -7.69
N GLY A 466 -22.81 17.80 -7.86
CA GLY A 466 -22.87 19.22 -7.49
C GLY A 466 -24.01 19.96 -8.18
N ALA A 467 -24.14 19.81 -9.50
CA ALA A 467 -25.23 20.43 -10.28
C ALA A 467 -26.62 19.92 -9.85
N MET A 468 -26.74 18.66 -9.45
CA MET A 468 -27.99 18.11 -8.91
C MET A 468 -28.37 18.78 -7.59
N VAL A 469 -27.40 19.02 -6.70
CA VAL A 469 -27.60 19.74 -5.42
C VAL A 469 -27.98 21.21 -5.68
N ASP A 470 -27.36 21.84 -6.67
CA ASP A 470 -27.61 23.24 -7.04
C ASP A 470 -28.93 23.44 -7.82
N GLY A 471 -29.63 22.35 -8.20
CA GLY A 471 -30.86 22.41 -8.98
C GLY A 471 -30.64 22.80 -10.45
N ASP A 472 -29.48 22.49 -11.03
CA ASP A 472 -29.13 22.74 -12.43
C ASP A 472 -29.19 21.45 -13.28
N PRO A 473 -30.37 21.10 -13.83
CA PRO A 473 -30.54 19.87 -14.60
C PRO A 473 -29.82 19.90 -15.96
N ALA A 474 -29.50 21.08 -16.51
CA ALA A 474 -28.76 21.19 -17.76
C ALA A 474 -27.29 20.85 -17.54
N LYS A 475 -26.68 21.42 -16.51
CA LYS A 475 -25.31 21.11 -16.11
C LYS A 475 -25.16 19.67 -15.64
N PHE A 476 -26.10 19.15 -14.85
CA PHE A 476 -26.13 17.73 -14.46
C PHE A 476 -26.05 16.82 -15.70
N ARG A 477 -26.88 17.09 -16.73
CA ARG A 477 -26.88 16.28 -17.95
C ARG A 477 -25.55 16.32 -18.69
N SER A 478 -24.98 17.52 -18.84
CA SER A 478 -23.71 17.70 -19.52
C SER A 478 -22.60 16.90 -18.83
N ASP A 479 -22.44 17.08 -17.52
CA ASP A 479 -21.38 16.41 -16.76
C ASP A 479 -21.61 14.90 -16.63
N ALA A 480 -22.85 14.45 -16.41
CA ALA A 480 -23.14 13.01 -16.36
C ALA A 480 -22.87 12.32 -17.70
N THR A 481 -23.13 12.99 -18.83
CA THR A 481 -22.84 12.46 -20.17
C THR A 481 -21.34 12.33 -20.40
N GLU A 482 -20.55 13.34 -20.01
CA GLU A 482 -19.10 13.31 -20.13
C GLU A 482 -18.47 12.22 -19.25
N ALA A 483 -18.92 12.11 -17.99
CA ALA A 483 -18.50 11.04 -17.08
C ALA A 483 -18.80 9.65 -17.66
N MET A 484 -20.00 9.46 -18.20
CA MET A 484 -20.39 8.21 -18.86
C MET A 484 -19.52 7.89 -20.08
N ALA A 485 -19.19 8.87 -20.92
CA ALA A 485 -18.31 8.66 -22.06
C ALA A 485 -16.92 8.17 -21.64
N LEU A 486 -16.35 8.78 -20.59
CA LEU A 486 -15.06 8.40 -20.02
C LEU A 486 -15.10 6.98 -19.44
N PHE A 487 -16.12 6.64 -18.65
CA PHE A 487 -16.29 5.29 -18.11
C PHE A 487 -16.56 4.24 -19.21
N ALA A 488 -17.29 4.61 -20.27
CA ALA A 488 -17.53 3.73 -21.41
C ALA A 488 -16.21 3.36 -22.10
N GLY A 489 -15.26 4.29 -22.19
CA GLY A 489 -13.92 4.05 -22.72
C GLY A 489 -13.09 3.04 -21.91
N LEU A 490 -13.46 2.76 -20.66
CA LEU A 490 -12.74 1.87 -19.76
C LEU A 490 -13.37 0.49 -19.60
N ARG A 491 -14.49 0.17 -20.26
CA ARG A 491 -15.22 -1.09 -20.04
C ARG A 491 -14.40 -2.35 -20.31
N THR A 492 -13.43 -2.27 -21.21
CA THR A 492 -12.54 -3.38 -21.53
C THR A 492 -11.24 -3.37 -20.71
N SER A 493 -11.03 -2.37 -19.85
CA SER A 493 -9.89 -2.32 -18.95
C SER A 493 -9.98 -3.49 -17.97
N PRO A 494 -8.91 -4.31 -17.81
CA PRO A 494 -8.86 -5.33 -16.76
C PRO A 494 -8.93 -4.74 -15.35
N ALA A 495 -8.41 -3.52 -15.16
CA ALA A 495 -8.31 -2.89 -13.86
C ALA A 495 -9.57 -2.09 -13.47
N PHE A 496 -10.18 -1.41 -14.45
CA PHE A 496 -11.30 -0.48 -14.18
C PHE A 496 -12.63 -0.94 -14.79
N GLY A 497 -12.65 -1.95 -15.66
CA GLY A 497 -13.82 -2.24 -16.50
C GLY A 497 -15.10 -2.55 -15.72
N ALA A 498 -14.99 -3.33 -14.64
CA ALA A 498 -16.13 -3.65 -13.78
C ALA A 498 -16.69 -2.39 -13.10
N ASP A 499 -15.82 -1.61 -12.47
CA ASP A 499 -16.24 -0.42 -11.73
C ASP A 499 -16.68 0.74 -12.64
N ALA A 500 -15.99 0.96 -13.77
CA ALA A 500 -16.41 1.92 -14.79
C ALA A 500 -17.80 1.57 -15.36
N SER A 501 -18.07 0.28 -15.59
CA SER A 501 -19.40 -0.17 -16.05
C SER A 501 -20.48 0.13 -15.01
N ALA A 502 -20.20 -0.10 -13.72
CA ALA A 502 -21.11 0.20 -12.63
C ALA A 502 -21.40 1.71 -12.53
N ASN A 503 -20.36 2.56 -12.51
CA ASN A 503 -20.52 4.01 -12.44
C ASN A 503 -21.27 4.57 -13.65
N HIS A 504 -20.99 4.07 -14.85
CA HIS A 504 -21.76 4.41 -16.03
C HIS A 504 -23.26 4.07 -15.87
N GLY A 505 -23.57 2.87 -15.35
CA GLY A 505 -24.95 2.44 -15.11
C GLY A 505 -25.70 3.32 -14.10
N ILE A 506 -25.03 3.73 -13.02
CA ILE A 506 -25.59 4.63 -12.00
C ILE A 506 -25.94 5.98 -12.62
N LEU A 507 -25.01 6.61 -13.33
CA LEU A 507 -25.24 7.91 -13.99
C LEU A 507 -26.33 7.83 -15.04
N GLN A 508 -26.38 6.74 -15.81
CA GLN A 508 -27.45 6.49 -16.78
C GLN A 508 -28.82 6.39 -16.10
N GLY A 509 -28.88 5.74 -14.94
CA GLY A 509 -30.10 5.65 -14.13
C GLY A 509 -30.57 7.01 -13.63
N LEU A 510 -29.64 7.82 -13.10
CA LEU A 510 -29.94 9.18 -12.62
C LEU A 510 -30.41 10.10 -13.76
N LEU A 511 -29.77 10.04 -14.93
CA LEU A 511 -30.17 10.83 -16.11
C LEU A 511 -31.62 10.59 -16.54
N ARG A 512 -32.12 9.35 -16.42
CA ARG A 512 -33.52 9.03 -16.77
C ARG A 512 -34.53 9.67 -15.81
N GLN A 513 -34.11 10.05 -14.61
CA GLN A 513 -34.98 10.64 -13.59
C GLN A 513 -35.06 12.16 -13.71
N VAL A 514 -34.19 12.81 -14.49
CA VAL A 514 -34.17 14.27 -14.65
C VAL A 514 -35.12 14.70 -15.77
N PRO A 515 -36.22 15.43 -15.48
CA PRO A 515 -37.27 15.76 -16.46
C PRO A 515 -36.72 16.53 -17.67
N SER A 516 -36.93 16.04 -18.90
CA SER A 516 -36.49 16.75 -20.10
C SER A 516 -37.01 18.18 -20.08
N THR A 517 -36.12 19.16 -20.23
CA THR A 517 -36.53 20.55 -20.46
C THR A 517 -37.16 20.62 -21.85
N SER A 518 -38.44 20.30 -21.94
CA SER A 518 -39.28 20.61 -23.09
C SER A 518 -39.55 22.12 -23.04
N GLY A 519 -38.78 22.86 -23.84
CA GLY A 519 -39.18 24.17 -24.35
C GLY A 519 -40.08 23.99 -25.57
#